data_AF-A0A847JWQ4-F1
#
_entry.id   AF-A0A847JWQ4-F1
#
_cell.length_a   1.000
_cell.length_b   1.000
_cell.length_c   1.000
_cell.angle_alpha   90.00
_cell.angle_beta   90.00
_cell.angle_gamma   90.00
#
_symmetry.space_group_name_H-M   'P 1'
#
loop_
_entity.id
_entity.type
_entity.pdbx_description
1 polymer ?
#
loop_
_entity_poly.entity_id
_entity_poly.type
_entity_poly.pdbx_seq_one_letter_code
_entity_poly.pdbx_strand_id
1 'polypeptide(L)' 'RIVAVEQGRLLATAFHPELTGDLRVHAYFVRQCLGAVSAPQIG' A
#
# COMPACT_ATOMS: atom_id res chain seq x y z
N ARG A 1 -11.97 3.79 11.48
CA ARG A 1 -10.90 4.79 11.28
C ARG A 1 -10.10 4.38 10.05
N ILE A 2 -9.95 5.25 9.06
CA ILE A 2 -9.13 4.96 7.87
C ILE A 2 -7.66 5.27 8.24
N VAL A 3 -6.77 4.30 8.07
CA VAL A 3 -5.33 4.42 8.43
C VAL A 3 -4.37 4.13 7.27
N ALA A 4 -4.90 3.59 6.17
CA ALA A 4 -4.23 3.47 4.89
C ALA A 4 -5.27 3.64 3.78
N VAL A 5 -4.86 4.24 2.66
CA VAL A 5 -5.70 4.42 1.45
C VAL A 5 -4.89 4.09 0.21
N GLU A 6 -5.59 3.64 -0.83
CA GLU A 6 -5.03 3.38 -2.14
C GLU A 6 -5.93 3.95 -3.23
N GLN A 7 -5.33 4.58 -4.24
CA GLN A 7 -6.02 5.09 -5.42
C GLN A 7 -5.14 4.90 -6.67
N GLY A 8 -5.51 3.96 -7.53
CA GLY A 8 -4.71 3.62 -8.70
C GLY A 8 -3.31 3.16 -8.31
N ARG A 9 -2.28 3.96 -8.63
CA ARG A 9 -0.86 3.67 -8.31
C ARG A 9 -0.35 4.38 -7.06
N LEU A 10 -1.25 4.99 -6.27
CA LEU A 10 -0.92 5.73 -5.07
C LEU A 10 -1.31 4.91 -3.84
N LEU A 11 -0.39 4.78 -2.89
CA LEU A 11 -0.59 4.19 -1.56
C LEU A 11 -0.16 5.22 -0.51
N ALA A 12 -1.00 5.47 0.50
CA ALA A 12 -0.67 6.36 1.61
C ALA A 12 -1.07 5.74 2.95
N THR A 13 -0.22 5.93 3.97
CA THR A 13 -0.45 5.50 5.35
C THR A 13 -0.48 6.70 6.29
N ALA A 14 -1.34 6.66 7.31
CA ALA A 14 -1.38 7.66 8.38
C ALA A 14 -0.39 7.35 9.52
N PHE A 15 0.52 6.41 9.29
CA PHE A 15 1.51 5.92 10.23
C PHE A 15 2.82 5.64 9.49
N HIS A 16 3.88 5.44 10.27
CA HIS A 16 5.24 5.17 9.83
C HIS A 16 5.53 3.65 9.84
N PRO A 17 5.29 2.92 8.73
CA PRO A 17 5.50 1.47 8.69
C PRO A 17 6.94 1.04 8.97
N GLU A 18 7.92 1.93 8.76
CA GLU A 18 9.34 1.73 8.99
C GLU A 18 9.73 1.61 10.48
N LEU A 19 8.89 2.11 11.39
CA LEU A 19 9.17 2.09 12.84
C LEU A 19 8.83 0.75 13.50
N THR A 20 8.19 -0.15 12.76
CA THR A 20 7.88 -1.50 13.20
C THR A 20 8.64 -2.43 12.26
N GLY A 21 9.46 -3.37 12.74
CA GLY A 21 10.21 -4.30 11.86
C GLY A 21 9.34 -5.21 10.98
N ASP A 22 8.03 -5.00 10.96
CA ASP A 22 7.06 -5.67 10.10
C ASP A 22 7.11 -5.11 8.67
N LEU A 23 7.48 -5.99 7.73
CA LEU A 23 7.69 -5.61 6.33
C LEU A 23 6.44 -5.76 5.45
N ARG A 24 5.26 -6.07 6.00
CA ARG A 24 4.07 -6.37 5.18
C ARG A 24 3.63 -5.20 4.30
N VAL A 25 3.67 -3.97 4.81
CA VAL A 25 3.33 -2.75 4.03
C VAL A 25 4.38 -2.52 2.92
N HIS A 26 5.66 -2.70 3.24
CA HIS A 26 6.76 -2.59 2.27
C HIS A 26 6.63 -3.64 1.15
N ALA A 27 6.38 -4.91 1.51
CA ALA A 27 6.18 -5.99 0.54
C ALA A 27 4.95 -5.74 -0.34
N TYR A 28 3.87 -5.20 0.22
CA TYR A 28 2.69 -4.80 -0.54
C TYR A 28 3.03 -3.73 -1.58
N PHE A 29 3.70 -2.64 -1.17
CA PHE A 29 4.12 -1.57 -2.06
C PHE A 29 5.01 -2.07 -3.20
N VAL A 30 5.99 -2.94 -2.90
CA VAL A 30 6.85 -3.55 -3.94
C VAL A 30 6.04 -4.36 -4.95
N ARG A 31 5.07 -5.17 -4.51
CA ARG A 31 4.20 -5.90 -5.44
C ARG A 31 3.38 -4.96 -6.33
N GLN A 32 2.94 -3.82 -5.81
CA GLN A 32 2.26 -2.79 -6.60
C GLN A 32 3.19 -2.20 -7.67
N CYS A 33 4.45 -1.89 -7.32
CA CYS A 33 5.46 -1.43 -8.29
C CYS A 33 5.75 -2.46 -9.39
N LEU A 34 5.71 -3.76 -9.05
CA LEU A 34 5.89 -4.85 -10.00
C LEU A 34 4.66 -5.12 -10.88
N GLY A 35 3.55 -4.40 -10.66
CA GLY A 35 2.29 -4.63 -11.38
C GLY A 35 1.59 -5.94 -10.98
N ALA A 36 2.00 -6.55 -9.87
CA ALA A 36 1.45 -7.81 -9.39
C ALA A 36 0.17 -7.64 -8.55
N VAL A 37 -0.21 -6.40 -8.24
CA VAL A 37 -1.47 -6.07 -7.55
C VAL A 37 -2.34 -5.27 -8.51
N SER A 38 -3.48 -5.83 -8.90
CA SER A 38 -4.47 -5.12 -9.71
C SER A 38 -5.14 -4.05 -8.86
N ALA A 39 -5.15 -2.79 -9.33
CA ALA A 39 -5.87 -1.72 -8.66
C ALA A 39 -7.38 -2.05 -8.60
N PRO A 40 -8.08 -1.78 -7.49
CA PRO A 40 -9.53 -1.88 -7.45
C PRO A 40 -10.13 -0.98 -8.52
N GLN A 41 -10.85 -1.58 -9.47
CA GLN A 41 -11.59 -0.85 -10.49
C GLN A 41 -12.78 -0.18 -9.81
N ILE A 42 -12.62 1.07 -9.40
CA ILE A 42 -13.76 1.91 -9.02
C ILE A 42 -14.44 2.35 -10.32
N GLY A 43 -15.60 1.76 -10.59
CA GLY A 43 -16.53 2.23 -11.62
C GLY A 43 -17.23 3.50 -11.20
#